data_AF-A0A962V080-F1
#
_entry.id   AF-A0A962V080-F1
#
_cell.length_a   1.000
_cell.length_b   1.000
_cell.length_c   1.000
_cell.angle_alpha   90.00
_cell.angle_beta   90.00
_cell.angle_gamma   90.00
#
_symmetry.space_group_name_H-M   'P 1'
#
loop_
_entity.id
_entity.type
_entity.pdbx_description
1 polymer ?
#
loop_
_entity_poly.entity_id
_entity_poly.type
_entity_poly.pdbx_seq_one_letter_code
_entity_poly.pdbx_strand_id
1 'polypeptide(L)'
;GVMLAGAVRAYIHNYAVLPGRRALLLANHDDAYRTAVALLEAGATVAAIVDLRARPGGHWLEQAKARGIPVLAGHGIAAVNGRHAISSAEVAPLATSVGTSSGTGSGRRIECDLIAMSGGWSPVVHLHSQSGGKLDYRADLGVFVPGAAKQASQAIGAAAGVFELDNCLAQGRAAGAGKALPVVSVGKASTPEQAVLKVPGQYGKPFVDFQNDVTLDDIALAEREGYRSVEHLKRYTTLGMGTDQGKTSNINALTVLAAQRGDPVPTVGTTTFRPPYTPVTLGALAGRTVGQHFKPLRRTALDEWHSQHGAVWIDAGLWRRPHYYPRPGENVDSAAERETIATRSRVGLCDVSTLGKIDIQG
;
A
#
# COMPACT_ATOMS: atom_id res chain seq x y z
N GLY A 1 20.08 -1.00 5.85
CA GLY A 1 21.01 -0.03 5.27
C GLY A 1 20.28 1.23 4.86
N VAL A 2 19.48 1.20 3.78
CA VAL A 2 18.71 2.38 3.34
C VAL A 2 17.25 2.25 3.80
N MET A 3 16.71 3.28 4.43
CA MET A 3 15.37 3.25 5.04
C MET A 3 14.68 4.60 4.91
N LEU A 4 13.35 4.62 4.89
CA LEU A 4 12.59 5.87 5.02
C LEU A 4 12.89 6.52 6.38
N ALA A 5 13.10 7.83 6.40
CA ALA A 5 13.43 8.58 7.61
C ALA A 5 12.35 8.44 8.69
N GLY A 6 11.07 8.49 8.31
CA GLY A 6 9.96 8.22 9.21
C GLY A 6 9.97 6.80 9.80
N ALA A 7 10.39 5.80 9.02
CA ALA A 7 10.53 4.43 9.51
C ALA A 7 11.68 4.31 10.52
N VAL A 8 12.82 4.96 10.26
CA VAL A 8 13.94 5.03 11.21
C VAL A 8 13.49 5.60 12.55
N ARG A 9 12.75 6.72 12.56
CA ARG A 9 12.20 7.26 13.81
C ARG A 9 11.22 6.31 14.49
N ALA A 10 10.39 5.60 13.73
CA ALA A 10 9.46 4.64 14.29
C ALA A 10 10.20 3.47 14.98
N TYR A 11 11.27 2.94 14.37
CA TYR A 11 12.13 1.95 15.02
C TYR A 11 12.70 2.43 16.35
N ILE A 12 13.20 3.67 16.40
CA ILE A 12 13.76 4.25 17.62
C ILE A 12 12.68 4.44 18.69
N HIS A 13 11.61 5.16 18.39
CA HIS A 13 10.65 5.59 19.41
C HIS A 13 9.62 4.52 19.79
N ASN A 14 9.17 3.72 18.83
CA ASN A 14 8.08 2.75 19.08
C ASN A 14 8.62 1.37 19.44
N TYR A 15 9.84 1.05 19.02
CA TYR A 15 10.41 -0.29 19.18
C TYR A 15 11.74 -0.31 19.93
N ALA A 16 12.28 0.84 20.33
CA ALA A 16 13.60 0.95 20.99
C ALA A 16 14.73 0.25 20.21
N VAL A 17 14.65 0.25 18.88
CA VAL A 17 15.65 -0.35 17.99
C VAL A 17 16.42 0.77 17.31
N LEU A 18 17.75 0.72 17.41
CA LEU A 18 18.64 1.59 16.66
C LEU A 18 18.98 0.96 15.29
N PRO A 19 18.50 1.51 14.15
CA PRO A 19 18.64 0.84 12.86
C PRO A 19 20.06 0.86 12.25
N GLY A 20 20.95 1.68 12.80
CA GLY A 20 22.36 1.78 12.45
C GLY A 20 23.10 2.73 13.38
N ARG A 21 24.42 2.60 13.46
CA ARG A 21 25.27 3.35 14.40
C ARG A 21 25.83 4.64 13.80
N ARG A 22 25.99 4.69 12.48
CA ARG A 22 26.50 5.86 11.76
C ARG A 22 25.60 6.17 10.58
N ALA A 23 24.72 7.14 10.78
CA ALA A 23 23.66 7.50 9.86
C ALA A 23 24.04 8.67 8.94
N LEU A 24 23.68 8.57 7.66
CA LEU A 24 23.62 9.67 6.72
C LEU A 24 22.15 9.98 6.43
N LEU A 25 21.73 11.23 6.52
CA LEU A 25 20.35 11.61 6.20
C LEU A 25 20.27 12.24 4.81
N LEU A 26 19.24 11.87 4.05
CA LEU A 26 18.85 12.57 2.83
C LEU A 26 17.53 13.30 3.09
N ALA A 27 17.51 14.61 2.90
CA ALA A 27 16.37 15.47 3.20
C ALA A 27 15.92 16.27 1.98
N ASN A 28 14.61 16.34 1.73
CA ASN A 28 13.98 17.35 0.87
C ASN A 28 13.03 18.29 1.62
N HIS A 29 12.86 18.10 2.94
CA HIS A 29 12.03 18.92 3.82
C HIS A 29 12.47 18.81 5.28
N ASP A 30 11.96 19.70 6.13
CA ASP A 30 12.47 19.83 7.52
C ASP A 30 12.13 18.63 8.41
N ASP A 31 11.03 17.89 8.18
CA ASP A 31 10.72 16.71 9.03
C ASP A 31 11.82 15.64 9.00
N ALA A 32 12.67 15.59 7.97
CA ALA A 32 13.84 14.72 7.94
C ALA A 32 14.83 15.01 9.08
N TYR A 33 15.00 16.28 9.46
CA TYR A 33 15.92 16.72 10.52
C TYR A 33 15.52 16.18 11.89
N ARG A 34 14.22 15.99 12.13
CA ARG A 34 13.72 15.32 13.34
C ARG A 34 14.29 13.92 13.48
N THR A 35 14.50 13.24 12.37
CA THR A 35 15.11 11.90 12.34
C THR A 35 16.58 11.96 12.71
N ALA A 36 17.31 13.00 12.28
CA ALA A 36 18.70 13.20 12.67
C ALA A 36 18.83 13.42 14.18
N VAL A 37 17.96 14.27 14.74
CA VAL A 37 17.90 14.53 16.19
C VAL A 37 17.57 13.25 16.95
N ALA A 38 16.54 12.50 16.54
CA ALA A 38 16.16 11.24 17.19
C ALA A 38 17.28 10.18 17.15
N LEU A 39 18.03 10.09 16.05
CA LEU A 39 19.20 9.21 15.94
C LEU A 39 20.30 9.61 16.92
N LEU A 40 20.61 10.90 17.02
CA LEU A 40 21.62 11.39 17.95
C LEU A 40 21.21 11.15 19.41
N GLU A 41 19.96 11.42 19.76
CA GLU A 41 19.41 11.19 21.10
C GLU A 41 19.38 9.70 21.47
N ALA A 42 19.23 8.81 20.48
CA ALA A 42 19.34 7.37 20.65
C ALA A 42 20.79 6.85 20.70
N GLY A 43 21.80 7.73 20.61
CA GLY A 43 23.21 7.39 20.72
C GLY A 43 23.89 6.99 19.40
N ALA A 44 23.25 7.19 18.24
CA ALA A 44 23.93 7.05 16.95
C ALA A 44 24.73 8.30 16.58
N THR A 45 25.73 8.10 15.73
CA THR A 45 26.43 9.21 15.07
C THR A 45 25.68 9.61 13.81
N VAL A 46 25.36 10.89 13.66
CA VAL A 46 24.88 11.44 12.38
C VAL A 46 26.08 12.01 11.63
N ALA A 47 26.50 11.32 10.56
CA ALA A 47 27.66 11.70 9.76
C ALA A 47 27.44 13.03 9.02
N ALA A 48 26.25 13.21 8.44
CA ALA A 48 25.78 14.47 7.86
C ALA A 48 24.28 14.41 7.56
N ILE A 49 23.66 15.58 7.40
CA ILE A 49 22.39 15.76 6.72
C ILE A 49 22.69 16.29 5.32
N VAL A 50 22.37 15.50 4.30
CA VAL A 50 22.43 15.86 2.89
C VAL A 50 21.07 16.45 2.52
N ASP A 51 21.00 17.78 2.43
CA ASP A 51 19.76 18.48 2.09
C ASP A 51 19.77 18.86 0.61
N LEU A 52 18.75 18.38 -0.09
CA LEU A 52 18.57 18.62 -1.52
C LEU A 52 18.29 20.11 -1.82
N ARG A 53 17.80 20.87 -0.83
CA ARG A 53 17.47 22.29 -0.99
C ARG A 53 18.72 23.13 -0.92
N ALA A 54 18.84 24.13 -1.79
CA ALA A 54 19.98 25.04 -1.80
C ALA A 54 20.01 25.94 -0.56
N ARG A 55 18.85 26.26 0.01
CA ARG A 55 18.68 27.16 1.16
C ARG A 55 17.68 26.58 2.16
N PRO A 56 18.02 25.47 2.85
CA PRO A 56 17.15 24.94 3.88
C PRO A 56 17.03 25.95 5.02
N GLY A 57 15.89 25.94 5.70
CA GLY A 57 15.59 26.82 6.82
C GLY A 57 14.81 26.11 7.90
N GLY A 58 14.26 26.88 8.84
CA GLY A 58 13.33 26.37 9.85
C GLY A 58 13.96 25.93 11.16
N HIS A 59 13.08 25.69 12.14
CA HIS A 59 13.47 25.37 13.52
C HIS A 59 14.40 24.15 13.61
N TRP A 60 14.12 23.10 12.83
CA TRP A 60 14.87 21.85 12.91
C TRP A 60 16.29 21.95 12.33
N LEU A 61 16.54 22.84 11.38
CA LEU A 61 17.89 23.14 10.91
C LEU A 61 18.73 23.73 12.03
N GLU A 62 18.19 24.70 12.77
CA GLU A 62 18.87 25.32 13.91
C GLU A 62 19.11 24.31 15.04
N GLN A 63 18.14 23.42 15.30
CA GLN A 63 18.32 22.32 16.27
C GLN A 63 19.43 21.33 15.85
N ALA A 64 19.59 21.06 14.56
CA ALA A 64 20.67 20.20 14.06
C ALA A 64 22.04 20.88 14.18
N LYS A 65 22.15 22.17 13.80
CA LYS A 65 23.38 22.95 13.95
C LYS A 65 23.80 23.08 15.41
N ALA A 66 22.87 23.36 16.31
CA ALA A 66 23.13 23.49 17.75
C ALA A 66 23.68 22.19 18.36
N ARG A 67 23.35 21.04 17.78
CA ARG A 67 23.86 19.71 18.16
C ARG A 67 25.13 19.30 17.41
N GLY A 68 25.71 20.20 16.61
CA GLY A 68 26.94 19.95 15.85
C GLY A 68 26.77 19.00 14.67
N ILE A 69 25.55 18.77 14.17
CA ILE A 69 25.30 17.90 13.02
C ILE A 69 25.70 18.63 11.73
N PRO A 70 26.62 18.10 10.91
CA PRO A 70 26.98 18.72 9.64
C PRO A 70 25.80 18.74 8.66
N VAL A 71 25.50 19.88 8.06
CA VAL A 71 24.46 20.03 7.04
C VAL A 71 25.08 20.41 5.70
N LEU A 72 24.86 19.58 4.70
CA LEU A 72 25.31 19.77 3.32
C LEU A 72 24.11 20.20 2.48
N ALA A 73 23.83 21.52 2.46
CA ALA A 73 22.76 22.10 1.66
C ALA A 73 23.09 22.08 0.17
N GLY A 74 22.08 21.90 -0.69
CA GLY A 74 22.22 21.80 -2.14
C GLY A 74 23.07 20.60 -2.56
N HIS A 75 23.07 19.51 -1.79
CA HIS A 75 23.79 18.29 -2.11
C HIS A 75 22.82 17.11 -2.24
N GLY A 76 23.20 16.09 -2.99
CA GLY A 76 22.47 14.83 -3.12
C GLY A 76 23.39 13.63 -2.95
N ILE A 77 22.80 12.45 -2.76
CA ILE A 77 23.52 11.17 -2.77
C ILE A 77 23.58 10.67 -4.22
N ALA A 78 24.80 10.57 -4.76
CA ALA A 78 25.04 10.11 -6.12
C ALA A 78 25.14 8.58 -6.21
N ALA A 79 25.70 7.94 -5.19
CA ALA A 79 25.84 6.48 -5.14
C ALA A 79 25.86 5.97 -3.71
N VAL A 80 25.49 4.70 -3.53
CA VAL A 80 25.56 3.98 -2.27
C VAL A 80 26.45 2.76 -2.46
N ASN A 81 27.45 2.61 -1.61
CA ASN A 81 28.45 1.55 -1.69
C ASN A 81 28.19 0.50 -0.62
N GLY A 82 28.34 -0.78 -0.99
CA GLY A 82 28.09 -1.90 -0.10
C GLY A 82 27.98 -3.22 -0.87
N ARG A 83 27.92 -4.34 -0.14
CA ARG A 83 27.66 -5.68 -0.73
C ARG A 83 26.40 -6.29 -0.12
N HIS A 84 26.50 -6.81 1.10
CA HIS A 84 25.35 -7.34 1.86
C HIS A 84 24.72 -6.29 2.78
N ALA A 85 25.47 -5.24 3.10
CA ALA A 85 25.03 -4.06 3.83
C ALA A 85 25.75 -2.83 3.25
N ILE A 86 25.18 -1.65 3.48
CA ILE A 86 25.81 -0.39 3.08
C ILE A 86 27.02 -0.10 3.97
N SER A 87 28.04 0.52 3.40
CA SER A 87 29.25 0.94 4.10
C SER A 87 29.60 2.41 3.89
N SER A 88 29.15 3.01 2.79
CA SER A 88 29.31 4.45 2.53
C SER A 88 28.34 4.96 1.46
N ALA A 89 28.26 6.27 1.32
CA ALA A 89 27.59 6.94 0.20
C ALA A 89 28.51 8.00 -0.42
N GLU A 90 28.38 8.22 -1.73
CA GLU A 90 29.00 9.35 -2.42
C GLU A 90 28.03 10.53 -2.44
N VAL A 91 28.47 11.68 -1.92
CA VAL A 91 27.67 12.91 -1.82
C VAL A 91 28.26 13.97 -2.73
N ALA A 92 27.43 14.54 -3.61
CA ALA A 92 27.84 15.54 -4.59
C ALA A 92 26.93 16.79 -4.54
N PRO A 93 27.46 17.98 -4.87
CA PRO A 93 26.63 19.17 -5.07
C PRO A 93 25.60 18.96 -6.19
N LEU A 94 24.40 19.46 -6.00
CA LEU A 94 23.37 19.56 -7.03
C LEU A 94 23.66 20.78 -7.91
N ALA A 95 23.50 20.63 -9.22
CA ALA A 95 23.53 21.80 -10.11
C ALA A 95 22.34 22.71 -9.79
N THR A 96 22.56 24.02 -9.75
CA THR A 96 21.57 25.04 -9.35
C THR A 96 20.42 25.26 -10.34
N SER A 97 20.24 24.40 -11.34
CA SER A 97 19.18 24.49 -12.35
C SER A 97 18.64 23.11 -12.74
N VAL A 98 17.32 22.93 -12.62
CA VAL A 98 16.59 21.79 -13.20
C VAL A 98 16.60 21.96 -14.72
N GLY A 99 17.57 21.31 -15.36
CA GLY A 99 17.83 21.42 -16.78
C GLY A 99 19.19 20.83 -17.06
N THR A 100 19.22 19.81 -17.91
CA THR A 100 20.38 19.06 -18.41
C THR A 100 21.72 19.77 -18.20
N SER A 101 22.37 19.51 -17.07
CA SER A 101 23.74 19.91 -16.84
C SER A 101 24.40 18.95 -15.85
N SER A 102 25.38 18.22 -16.38
CA SER A 102 26.35 17.42 -15.65
C SER A 102 27.21 18.33 -14.78
N GLY A 103 26.87 18.46 -13.49
CA GLY A 103 27.75 19.12 -12.52
C GLY A 103 29.04 18.34 -12.30
N THR A 104 30.18 19.04 -12.33
CA THR A 104 31.56 18.54 -12.25
C THR A 104 32.20 18.66 -10.85
N GLY A 105 31.40 18.80 -9.79
CA GLY A 105 31.92 18.81 -8.43
C GLY A 105 32.41 17.43 -8.01
N SER A 106 33.67 17.30 -7.60
CA SER A 106 34.20 16.04 -7.04
C SER A 106 33.37 15.64 -5.83
N GLY A 107 32.57 14.58 -5.95
CA GLY A 107 31.80 14.03 -4.83
C GLY A 107 32.71 13.62 -3.68
N ARG A 108 32.19 13.65 -2.45
CA ARG A 108 32.89 13.15 -1.26
C ARG A 108 32.26 11.85 -0.80
N ARG A 109 33.10 10.89 -0.43
CA ARG A 109 32.69 9.64 0.20
C ARG A 109 32.42 9.87 1.69
N ILE A 110 31.26 9.43 2.17
CA ILE A 110 30.89 9.46 3.59
C ILE A 110 30.60 8.04 4.05
N GLU A 111 31.36 7.55 5.03
CA GLU A 111 31.11 6.25 5.65
C GLU A 111 29.82 6.28 6.48
N CYS A 112 28.97 5.26 6.31
CA CYS A 112 27.70 5.12 7.01
C CYS A 112 27.18 3.68 6.90
N ASP A 113 26.49 3.21 7.94
CA ASP A 113 25.79 1.91 7.96
C ASP A 113 24.26 2.06 7.83
N LEU A 114 23.76 3.30 7.94
CA LEU A 114 22.37 3.69 7.75
C LEU A 114 22.25 4.92 6.83
N ILE A 115 21.36 4.86 5.84
CA ILE A 115 20.87 6.02 5.12
C ILE A 115 19.40 6.19 5.46
N ALA A 116 19.03 7.29 6.09
CA ALA A 116 17.64 7.64 6.37
C ALA A 116 17.16 8.67 5.33
N MET A 117 16.33 8.24 4.39
CA MET A 117 15.88 9.05 3.26
C MET A 117 14.50 9.65 3.47
N SER A 118 14.35 10.93 3.12
CA SER A 118 13.09 11.65 3.10
C SER A 118 12.90 12.26 1.72
N GLY A 119 11.91 11.73 0.99
CA GLY A 119 11.52 12.19 -0.35
C GLY A 119 10.21 12.95 -0.38
N GLY A 120 9.66 13.34 0.78
CA GLY A 120 8.33 13.93 0.90
C GLY A 120 7.27 12.94 1.37
N TRP A 121 6.03 13.39 1.32
CA TRP A 121 4.86 12.66 1.80
C TRP A 121 3.87 12.44 0.66
N SER A 122 3.29 11.26 0.60
CA SER A 122 2.16 10.96 -0.28
C SER A 122 0.90 10.75 0.57
N PRO A 123 -0.10 11.64 0.49
CA PRO A 123 -1.37 11.45 1.17
C PRO A 123 -2.00 10.10 0.83
N VAL A 124 -2.53 9.40 1.85
CA VAL A 124 -3.14 8.08 1.68
C VAL A 124 -4.58 8.24 1.18
N VAL A 125 -4.74 8.48 -0.11
CA VAL A 125 -6.03 8.80 -0.75
C VAL A 125 -6.83 7.59 -1.24
N HIS A 126 -6.35 6.38 -0.97
CA HIS A 126 -6.83 5.13 -1.55
C HIS A 126 -8.34 4.92 -1.34
N LEU A 127 -8.86 5.11 -0.12
CA LEU A 127 -10.28 4.92 0.19
C LEU A 127 -11.17 5.97 -0.48
N HIS A 128 -10.71 7.22 -0.57
CA HIS A 128 -11.41 8.28 -1.29
C HIS A 128 -11.52 7.97 -2.79
N SER A 129 -10.45 7.46 -3.39
CA SER A 129 -10.49 7.05 -4.81
C SER A 129 -11.34 5.80 -5.03
N GLN A 130 -11.32 4.83 -4.11
CA GLN A 130 -12.17 3.63 -4.17
C GLN A 130 -13.66 3.96 -4.02
N SER A 131 -14.02 5.02 -3.29
CA SER A 131 -15.39 5.53 -3.21
C SER A 131 -15.81 6.37 -4.44
N GLY A 132 -14.93 6.48 -5.44
CA GLY A 132 -15.17 7.18 -6.70
C GLY A 132 -14.81 8.67 -6.69
N GLY A 133 -14.23 9.16 -5.59
CA GLY A 133 -13.70 10.52 -5.48
C GLY A 133 -12.50 10.76 -6.41
N LYS A 134 -12.43 11.95 -7.00
CA LYS A 134 -11.27 12.37 -7.82
C LYS A 134 -10.19 13.00 -6.94
N LEU A 135 -8.98 13.06 -7.46
CA LEU A 135 -7.83 13.67 -6.80
C LEU A 135 -7.48 14.99 -7.46
N ASP A 136 -7.11 15.96 -6.63
CA ASP A 136 -6.56 17.25 -7.06
C ASP A 136 -5.05 17.24 -6.80
N TYR A 137 -4.28 17.91 -7.65
CA TYR A 137 -2.84 18.04 -7.48
C TYR A 137 -2.50 19.39 -6.83
N ARG A 138 -1.85 19.34 -5.66
CA ARG A 138 -1.35 20.52 -4.95
C ARG A 138 0.10 20.77 -5.32
N ALA A 139 0.32 21.63 -6.31
CA ALA A 139 1.64 21.94 -6.84
C ALA A 139 2.60 22.56 -5.82
N ASP A 140 2.06 23.29 -4.84
CA ASP A 140 2.80 23.87 -3.70
C ASP A 140 3.35 22.81 -2.74
N LEU A 141 2.75 21.62 -2.72
CA LEU A 141 3.16 20.49 -1.88
C LEU A 141 3.79 19.35 -2.68
N GLY A 142 3.58 19.31 -3.99
CA GLY A 142 4.00 18.21 -4.86
C GLY A 142 3.20 16.92 -4.66
N VAL A 143 1.94 17.01 -4.20
CA VAL A 143 1.15 15.83 -3.80
C VAL A 143 -0.24 15.81 -4.42
N PHE A 144 -0.79 14.60 -4.60
CA PHE A 144 -2.21 14.41 -4.87
C PHE A 144 -3.00 14.38 -3.56
N VAL A 145 -4.07 15.16 -3.49
CA VAL A 145 -5.01 15.23 -2.37
C VAL A 145 -6.42 14.82 -2.80
N PRO A 146 -7.29 14.40 -1.87
CA PRO A 146 -8.70 14.18 -2.15
C PRO A 146 -9.39 15.46 -2.64
N GLY A 147 -10.01 15.40 -3.82
CA GLY A 147 -10.94 16.43 -4.29
C GLY A 147 -12.35 16.22 -3.73
N ALA A 148 -13.36 16.56 -4.52
CA ALA A 148 -14.76 16.38 -4.12
C ALA A 148 -15.09 14.90 -3.82
N ALA A 149 -15.66 14.63 -2.65
CA ALA A 149 -16.13 13.31 -2.24
C ALA A 149 -17.42 12.94 -2.99
N LYS A 150 -17.55 11.67 -3.38
CA LYS A 150 -18.79 11.13 -3.97
C LYS A 150 -19.73 10.45 -2.97
N GLN A 151 -19.22 10.15 -1.78
CA GLN A 151 -19.96 9.54 -0.68
C GLN A 151 -19.93 10.45 0.53
N ALA A 152 -20.72 10.13 1.56
CA ALA A 152 -20.71 10.83 2.84
C ALA A 152 -19.41 10.52 3.62
N SER A 153 -18.30 11.09 3.14
CA SER A 153 -16.95 10.88 3.65
C SER A 153 -16.16 12.19 3.57
N GLN A 154 -15.27 12.39 4.53
CA GLN A 154 -14.37 13.54 4.55
C GLN A 154 -12.94 13.06 4.78
N ALA A 155 -12.00 13.59 3.99
CA ALA A 155 -10.58 13.44 4.27
C ALA A 155 -10.10 14.59 5.16
N ILE A 156 -9.28 14.27 6.17
CA ILE A 156 -8.72 15.24 7.13
C ILE A 156 -7.24 14.93 7.41
N GLY A 157 -6.54 15.91 7.97
CA GLY A 157 -5.12 15.79 8.34
C GLY A 157 -4.23 15.49 7.14
N ALA A 158 -3.21 14.67 7.34
CA ALA A 158 -2.24 14.35 6.29
C ALA A 158 -2.86 13.69 5.05
N ALA A 159 -3.99 12.98 5.21
CA ALA A 159 -4.74 12.43 4.08
C ALA A 159 -5.36 13.52 3.19
N ALA A 160 -5.62 14.72 3.74
CA ALA A 160 -6.08 15.91 3.02
C ALA A 160 -4.92 16.86 2.61
N GLY A 161 -3.66 16.42 2.75
CA GLY A 161 -2.49 17.25 2.48
C GLY A 161 -2.16 18.27 3.59
N VAL A 162 -2.72 18.11 4.78
CA VAL A 162 -2.38 18.93 5.97
C VAL A 162 -1.38 18.18 6.81
N PHE A 163 -0.12 18.63 6.84
CA PHE A 163 0.96 17.90 7.52
C PHE A 163 1.33 18.43 8.91
N GLU A 164 0.93 19.66 9.23
CA GLU A 164 1.13 20.24 10.55
C GLU A 164 0.21 19.57 11.58
N LEU A 165 0.76 19.15 12.73
CA LEU A 165 -0.02 18.41 13.71
C LEU A 165 -1.16 19.24 14.28
N ASP A 166 -0.92 20.51 14.62
CA ASP A 166 -1.96 21.38 15.19
C ASP A 166 -3.16 21.53 14.24
N ASN A 167 -2.89 21.65 12.94
CA ASN A 167 -3.93 21.71 11.92
C ASN A 167 -4.61 20.35 11.71
N CYS A 168 -3.88 19.23 11.77
CA CYS A 168 -4.47 17.89 11.77
C CYS A 168 -5.46 17.72 12.93
N LEU A 169 -5.05 18.11 14.15
CA LEU A 169 -5.87 18.02 15.34
C LEU A 169 -7.10 18.94 15.24
N ALA A 170 -6.94 20.16 14.73
CA ALA A 170 -8.05 21.08 14.50
C ALA A 170 -9.08 20.50 13.51
N GLN A 171 -8.63 19.95 12.37
CA GLN A 171 -9.52 19.31 11.40
C GLN A 171 -10.22 18.08 12.00
N GLY A 172 -9.50 17.25 12.76
CA GLY A 172 -10.08 16.10 13.46
C GLY A 172 -11.19 16.50 14.43
N ARG A 173 -10.98 17.55 15.24
CA ARG A 173 -12.01 18.07 16.17
C ARG A 173 -13.25 18.58 15.43
N ALA A 174 -13.05 19.30 14.33
CA ALA A 174 -14.14 19.84 13.53
C ALA A 174 -14.96 18.72 12.85
N ALA A 175 -14.30 17.71 12.27
CA ALA A 175 -14.96 16.61 11.58
C ALA A 175 -15.65 15.61 12.54
N GLY A 176 -15.10 15.41 13.74
CA GLY A 176 -15.60 14.46 14.73
C GLY A 176 -16.81 14.92 15.56
N ALA A 177 -17.48 16.03 15.19
CA ALA A 177 -18.63 16.58 15.90
C ALA A 177 -18.39 16.92 17.39
N GLY A 178 -17.18 17.38 17.76
CA GLY A 178 -17.00 18.23 18.96
C GLY A 178 -16.55 17.57 20.27
N LYS A 179 -16.09 16.31 20.32
CA LYS A 179 -15.37 15.85 21.52
C LYS A 179 -13.92 16.35 21.49
N ALA A 180 -13.61 17.31 22.36
CA ALA A 180 -12.27 17.86 22.53
C ALA A 180 -11.32 16.79 23.10
N LEU A 181 -10.30 16.41 22.31
CA LEU A 181 -9.13 15.68 22.78
C LEU A 181 -8.01 16.67 23.15
N PRO A 182 -7.14 16.35 24.12
CA PRO A 182 -6.04 17.23 24.53
C PRO A 182 -5.20 17.67 23.32
N VAL A 183 -4.89 18.97 23.27
CA VAL A 183 -4.02 19.54 22.23
C VAL A 183 -2.58 19.22 22.63
N VAL A 184 -1.90 18.41 21.81
CA VAL A 184 -0.44 18.29 21.87
C VAL A 184 0.09 19.18 20.76
N SER A 185 0.67 20.32 21.12
CA SER A 185 1.37 21.16 20.14
C SER A 185 2.67 20.48 19.75
N VAL A 186 2.82 20.20 18.47
CA VAL A 186 4.07 19.68 17.89
C VAL A 186 4.42 20.61 16.73
N GLY A 187 5.68 21.07 16.73
CA GLY A 187 6.14 22.21 15.94
C GLY A 187 5.81 22.17 14.44
N LYS A 188 5.86 23.36 13.83
CA LYS A 188 5.55 23.63 12.42
C LYS A 188 6.17 22.58 11.48
N ALA A 189 5.34 21.97 10.64
CA ALA A 189 5.80 21.08 9.59
C ALA A 189 6.14 21.94 8.37
N SER A 190 7.36 21.78 7.88
CA SER A 190 7.81 22.48 6.68
C SER A 190 7.18 21.87 5.43
N THR A 191 6.76 22.75 4.52
CA THR A 191 6.33 22.41 3.18
C THR A 191 7.48 21.73 2.41
N PRO A 192 7.24 20.59 1.74
CA PRO A 192 8.24 19.98 0.89
C PRO A 192 8.63 20.93 -0.25
N GLU A 193 9.92 21.18 -0.44
CA GLU A 193 10.40 21.76 -1.70
C GLU A 193 10.57 20.63 -2.74
N GLN A 194 10.38 21.00 -4.01
CA GLN A 194 10.20 20.14 -5.18
C GLN A 194 11.11 18.89 -5.23
N ALA A 195 10.58 17.83 -5.84
CA ALA A 195 11.29 16.58 -6.07
C ALA A 195 12.56 16.79 -6.93
N VAL A 196 13.73 16.43 -6.38
CA VAL A 196 14.98 16.35 -7.14
C VAL A 196 15.06 14.98 -7.80
N LEU A 197 15.00 14.95 -9.13
CA LEU A 197 14.87 13.71 -9.90
C LEU A 197 16.22 13.09 -10.32
N LYS A 198 17.31 13.87 -10.34
CA LYS A 198 18.64 13.37 -10.71
C LYS A 198 19.75 14.14 -10.01
N VAL A 199 20.62 13.43 -9.31
CA VAL A 199 21.86 13.97 -8.72
C VAL A 199 22.98 13.85 -9.75
N PRO A 200 23.75 14.91 -10.05
CA PRO A 200 24.92 14.81 -10.92
C PRO A 200 25.91 13.74 -10.43
N GLY A 201 26.51 13.00 -11.38
CA GLY A 201 27.46 11.93 -11.06
C GLY A 201 26.84 10.63 -10.52
N GLN A 202 25.51 10.48 -10.61
CA GLN A 202 24.83 9.25 -10.21
C GLN A 202 25.32 8.04 -11.02
N TYR A 203 25.71 6.97 -10.33
CA TYR A 203 26.06 5.68 -10.92
C TYR A 203 25.45 4.53 -10.11
N GLY A 204 25.24 3.37 -10.74
CA GLY A 204 24.44 2.28 -10.19
C GLY A 204 22.98 2.35 -10.62
N LYS A 205 22.12 1.48 -10.06
CA LYS A 205 20.71 1.34 -10.47
C LYS A 205 19.79 2.25 -9.62
N PRO A 206 19.18 3.28 -10.20
CA PRO A 206 18.24 4.14 -9.48
C PRO A 206 16.85 3.49 -9.42
N PHE A 207 16.60 2.71 -8.37
CA PHE A 207 15.32 2.05 -8.16
C PHE A 207 14.18 3.04 -7.87
N VAL A 208 13.03 2.77 -8.49
CA VAL A 208 11.75 3.45 -8.26
C VAL A 208 10.77 2.51 -7.56
N ASP A 209 10.77 1.24 -7.93
CA ASP A 209 10.02 0.17 -7.26
C ASP A 209 10.99 -0.89 -6.74
N PHE A 210 11.12 -0.98 -5.41
CA PHE A 210 12.06 -1.90 -4.79
C PHE A 210 11.58 -3.35 -4.83
N GLN A 211 10.26 -3.61 -4.84
CA GLN A 211 9.75 -4.97 -4.76
C GLN A 211 9.85 -5.66 -6.14
N ASN A 212 9.66 -4.90 -7.20
CA ASN A 212 9.68 -5.41 -8.57
C ASN A 212 10.95 -5.01 -9.35
N ASP A 213 11.98 -4.51 -8.66
CA ASP A 213 13.26 -4.09 -9.25
C ASP A 213 13.14 -3.08 -10.42
N VAL A 214 12.12 -2.23 -10.42
CA VAL A 214 11.92 -1.22 -11.48
C VAL A 214 12.82 -0.01 -11.23
N THR A 215 13.56 0.41 -12.25
CA THR A 215 14.51 1.52 -12.21
C THR A 215 14.07 2.72 -13.07
N LEU A 216 14.77 3.86 -12.96
CA LEU A 216 14.56 4.99 -13.88
C LEU A 216 14.83 4.62 -15.34
N ASP A 217 15.78 3.71 -15.60
CA ASP A 217 16.13 3.28 -16.94
C ASP A 217 14.99 2.48 -17.59
N ASP A 218 14.25 1.68 -16.80
CA ASP A 218 13.08 0.94 -17.27
C ASP A 218 11.93 1.90 -17.65
N ILE A 219 11.75 2.98 -16.89
CA ILE A 219 10.77 4.03 -17.22
C ILE A 219 11.16 4.74 -18.52
N ALA A 220 12.45 5.10 -18.66
CA ALA A 220 12.96 5.74 -19.88
C ALA A 220 12.89 4.81 -21.11
N LEU A 221 13.12 3.51 -20.93
CA LEU A 221 12.96 2.50 -21.97
C LEU A 221 11.49 2.40 -22.41
N ALA A 222 10.55 2.28 -21.47
CA ALA A 222 9.13 2.23 -21.78
C ALA A 222 8.65 3.48 -22.54
N GLU A 223 9.15 4.65 -22.15
CA GLU A 223 8.84 5.91 -22.84
C GLU A 223 9.42 5.93 -24.26
N ARG A 224 10.67 5.49 -24.46
CA ARG A 224 11.29 5.37 -25.79
C ARG A 224 10.56 4.38 -26.70
N GLU A 225 10.02 3.29 -26.15
CA GLU A 225 9.26 2.28 -26.90
C GLU A 225 7.80 2.69 -27.21
N GLY A 226 7.38 3.89 -26.80
CA GLY A 226 6.07 4.43 -27.17
C GLY A 226 4.97 4.21 -26.14
N TYR A 227 5.29 3.70 -24.94
CA TYR A 227 4.28 3.55 -23.88
C TYR A 227 3.95 4.92 -23.26
N ARG A 228 2.84 5.51 -23.72
CA ARG A 228 2.42 6.87 -23.31
C ARG A 228 1.55 6.92 -22.05
N SER A 229 0.60 6.01 -21.88
CA SER A 229 -0.25 5.99 -20.69
C SER A 229 0.51 5.48 -19.45
N VAL A 230 0.25 6.05 -18.27
CA VAL A 230 0.76 5.47 -17.00
C VAL A 230 0.31 4.01 -16.85
N GLU A 231 -0.88 3.67 -17.34
CA GLU A 231 -1.40 2.30 -17.30
C GLU A 231 -0.58 1.35 -18.21
N HIS A 232 0.02 1.87 -19.28
CA HIS A 232 0.95 1.10 -20.13
C HIS A 232 2.32 0.96 -19.45
N LEU A 233 2.87 2.05 -18.90
CA LEU A 233 4.12 1.99 -18.14
C LEU A 233 4.02 0.93 -17.04
N LYS A 234 2.95 0.97 -16.24
CA LYS A 234 2.67 -0.02 -15.19
C LYS A 234 2.69 -1.46 -15.69
N ARG A 235 2.01 -1.75 -16.81
CA ARG A 235 1.92 -3.12 -17.36
C ARG A 235 3.22 -3.60 -17.98
N TYR A 236 3.99 -2.70 -18.59
CA TYR A 236 5.24 -3.00 -19.23
C TYR A 236 6.36 -3.26 -18.21
N THR A 237 6.50 -2.38 -17.22
CA THR A 237 7.59 -2.47 -16.22
C THR A 237 7.23 -3.26 -14.98
N THR A 238 5.94 -3.62 -14.79
CA THR A 238 5.38 -4.16 -13.53
C THR A 238 5.40 -3.20 -12.34
N LEU A 239 5.66 -1.92 -12.57
CA LEU A 239 5.65 -0.85 -11.56
C LEU A 239 4.37 -0.87 -10.71
N GLY A 240 4.54 -0.92 -9.39
CA GLY A 240 3.44 -0.84 -8.42
C GLY A 240 2.52 -2.06 -8.42
N MET A 241 2.94 -3.18 -9.03
CA MET A 241 2.20 -4.44 -9.06
C MET A 241 2.62 -5.42 -7.95
N GLY A 242 3.57 -5.02 -7.09
CA GLY A 242 4.00 -5.79 -5.92
C GLY A 242 2.92 -5.94 -4.85
N THR A 243 3.24 -6.66 -3.78
CA THR A 243 2.35 -6.84 -2.62
C THR A 243 2.09 -5.55 -1.86
N ASP A 244 2.98 -4.57 -1.98
CA ASP A 244 2.83 -3.23 -1.43
C ASP A 244 1.87 -2.35 -2.25
N GLN A 245 1.51 -2.76 -3.47
CA GLN A 245 0.68 -2.03 -4.44
C GLN A 245 1.23 -0.62 -4.77
N GLY A 246 2.55 -0.48 -4.80
CA GLY A 246 3.25 0.74 -5.22
C GLY A 246 3.06 1.93 -4.29
N LYS A 247 2.85 1.69 -2.99
CA LYS A 247 2.72 2.72 -1.95
C LYS A 247 3.94 3.64 -1.89
N THR A 248 5.12 3.14 -2.23
CA THR A 248 6.39 3.91 -2.27
C THR A 248 6.90 4.19 -3.67
N SER A 249 6.29 3.63 -4.74
CA SER A 249 6.84 3.70 -6.10
C SER A 249 5.98 4.52 -7.08
N ASN A 250 4.65 4.44 -7.00
CA ASN A 250 3.77 4.98 -8.03
C ASN A 250 3.90 6.50 -8.23
N ILE A 251 3.87 7.29 -7.15
CA ILE A 251 3.98 8.76 -7.24
C ILE A 251 5.36 9.18 -7.74
N ASN A 252 6.42 8.46 -7.34
CA ASN A 252 7.78 8.72 -7.80
C ASN A 252 7.88 8.47 -9.31
N ALA A 253 7.37 7.34 -9.79
CA ALA A 253 7.37 7.01 -11.20
C ALA A 253 6.56 7.99 -12.05
N LEU A 254 5.41 8.45 -11.56
CA LEU A 254 4.59 9.47 -12.21
C LEU A 254 5.35 10.79 -12.35
N THR A 255 6.03 11.21 -11.29
CA THR A 255 6.81 12.46 -11.28
C THR A 255 8.00 12.36 -12.24
N VAL A 256 8.68 11.21 -12.28
CA VAL A 256 9.76 10.93 -13.23
C VAL A 256 9.25 10.97 -14.67
N LEU A 257 8.13 10.31 -14.96
CA LEU A 257 7.55 10.25 -16.30
C LEU A 257 7.10 11.65 -16.77
N ALA A 258 6.48 12.44 -15.88
CA ALA A 258 6.08 13.81 -16.17
C ALA A 258 7.31 14.67 -16.55
N ALA A 259 8.37 14.57 -15.77
CA ALA A 259 9.60 15.32 -16.02
C ALA A 259 10.33 14.90 -17.31
N GLN A 260 10.33 13.60 -17.65
CA GLN A 260 10.90 13.12 -18.91
C GLN A 260 10.18 13.69 -20.14
N ARG A 261 8.88 13.97 -20.01
CA ARG A 261 8.05 14.54 -21.08
C ARG A 261 8.01 16.06 -21.09
N GLY A 262 8.43 16.72 -20.02
CA GLY A 262 8.17 18.15 -19.81
C GLY A 262 6.70 18.46 -19.53
N ASP A 263 5.92 17.47 -19.11
CA ASP A 263 4.50 17.59 -18.80
C ASP A 263 4.27 17.99 -17.33
N PRO A 264 3.21 18.74 -16.99
CA PRO A 264 2.80 18.89 -15.60
C PRO A 264 2.38 17.54 -14.99
N VAL A 265 2.84 17.21 -13.78
CA VAL A 265 2.52 15.96 -13.07
C VAL A 265 1.04 15.52 -13.17
N PRO A 266 0.02 16.39 -12.98
CA PRO A 266 -1.38 15.95 -13.05
C PRO A 266 -1.83 15.44 -14.43
N THR A 267 -1.15 15.81 -15.54
CA THR A 267 -1.56 15.39 -16.89
C THR A 267 -1.23 13.93 -17.18
N VAL A 268 -0.21 13.38 -16.51
CA VAL A 268 0.15 11.95 -16.60
C VAL A 268 -0.92 11.06 -15.94
N GLY A 269 -1.68 11.63 -15.00
CA GLY A 269 -2.73 10.94 -14.25
C GLY A 269 -2.18 10.03 -13.15
N THR A 270 -3.08 9.42 -12.39
CA THR A 270 -2.74 8.35 -11.43
C THR A 270 -3.30 7.01 -11.93
N THR A 271 -2.71 5.91 -11.50
CA THR A 271 -3.29 4.58 -11.76
C THR A 271 -4.52 4.35 -10.89
N THR A 272 -5.43 3.50 -11.35
CA THR A 272 -6.66 3.21 -10.58
C THR A 272 -6.36 2.57 -9.21
N PHE A 273 -6.89 3.16 -8.13
CA PHE A 273 -6.86 2.57 -6.79
C PHE A 273 -7.97 1.52 -6.65
N ARG A 274 -7.63 0.30 -6.22
CA ARG A 274 -8.56 -0.83 -6.10
C ARG A 274 -8.56 -1.42 -4.68
N PRO A 275 -9.69 -1.94 -4.19
CA PRO A 275 -9.69 -2.76 -2.99
C PRO A 275 -9.00 -4.12 -3.24
N PRO A 276 -8.47 -4.77 -2.19
CA PRO A 276 -8.32 -4.25 -0.83
C PRO A 276 -7.11 -3.29 -0.69
N TYR A 277 -7.12 -2.37 0.28
CA TYR A 277 -6.01 -1.43 0.53
C TYR A 277 -4.67 -2.15 0.83
N THR A 278 -4.77 -3.22 1.61
CA THR A 278 -3.70 -4.19 1.88
C THR A 278 -4.26 -5.60 1.69
N PRO A 279 -3.43 -6.59 1.32
CA PRO A 279 -3.89 -7.95 1.12
C PRO A 279 -4.71 -8.49 2.31
N VAL A 280 -5.77 -9.25 2.00
CA VAL A 280 -6.61 -9.96 2.97
C VAL A 280 -6.59 -11.44 2.61
N THR A 281 -6.60 -12.32 3.60
CA THR A 281 -6.61 -13.77 3.36
C THR A 281 -7.95 -14.20 2.78
N LEU A 282 -7.94 -15.17 1.85
CA LEU A 282 -9.18 -15.73 1.28
C LEU A 282 -10.08 -16.34 2.37
N GLY A 283 -9.48 -16.92 3.42
CA GLY A 283 -10.22 -17.46 4.56
C GLY A 283 -11.00 -16.39 5.35
N ALA A 284 -10.45 -15.19 5.51
CA ALA A 284 -11.17 -14.09 6.15
C ALA A 284 -12.38 -13.63 5.31
N LEU A 285 -12.24 -13.62 3.97
CA LEU A 285 -13.35 -13.30 3.06
C LEU A 285 -14.42 -14.39 3.05
N ALA A 286 -14.02 -15.67 3.11
CA ALA A 286 -14.95 -16.80 3.20
C ALA A 286 -15.74 -16.83 4.53
N GLY A 287 -15.15 -16.30 5.61
CA GLY A 287 -15.76 -16.22 6.92
C GLY A 287 -16.15 -17.61 7.46
N ARG A 288 -17.43 -17.80 7.77
CA ARG A 288 -17.98 -19.08 8.26
C ARG A 288 -18.63 -19.93 7.15
N THR A 289 -18.55 -19.50 5.89
CA THR A 289 -19.08 -20.22 4.73
C THR A 289 -18.12 -21.35 4.32
N VAL A 290 -17.94 -22.32 5.21
CA VAL A 290 -17.00 -23.44 5.07
C VAL A 290 -17.63 -24.74 5.56
N GLY A 291 -17.17 -25.88 5.04
CA GLY A 291 -17.65 -27.20 5.46
C GLY A 291 -19.17 -27.35 5.34
N GLN A 292 -19.82 -27.82 6.40
CA GLN A 292 -21.29 -27.97 6.45
C GLN A 292 -22.06 -26.65 6.38
N HIS A 293 -21.39 -25.51 6.60
CA HIS A 293 -21.97 -24.17 6.49
C HIS A 293 -21.71 -23.51 5.12
N PHE A 294 -21.05 -24.19 4.19
CA PHE A 294 -20.83 -23.66 2.84
C PHE A 294 -22.14 -23.38 2.10
N LYS A 295 -23.13 -24.26 2.28
CA LYS A 295 -24.50 -24.10 1.79
C LYS A 295 -25.49 -24.63 2.84
N PRO A 296 -26.70 -24.05 2.97
CA PRO A 296 -27.72 -24.62 3.84
C PRO A 296 -28.07 -26.05 3.44
N LEU A 297 -28.25 -26.93 4.43
CA LEU A 297 -28.74 -28.29 4.24
C LEU A 297 -30.22 -28.34 4.66
N ARG A 298 -31.13 -28.50 3.69
CA ARG A 298 -32.57 -28.66 3.97
C ARG A 298 -32.88 -30.14 4.20
N ARG A 299 -33.59 -30.42 5.29
CA ARG A 299 -33.99 -31.76 5.74
C ARG A 299 -35.51 -31.86 5.77
N THR A 300 -36.07 -32.98 5.29
CA THR A 300 -37.52 -33.22 5.42
C THR A 300 -37.86 -33.62 6.85
N ALA A 301 -39.14 -33.64 7.20
CA ALA A 301 -39.59 -34.15 8.50
C ALA A 301 -39.24 -35.64 8.72
N LEU A 302 -38.94 -36.37 7.64
CA LEU A 302 -38.59 -37.79 7.66
C LEU A 302 -37.07 -38.05 7.61
N ASP A 303 -36.23 -37.01 7.64
CA ASP A 303 -34.77 -37.13 7.49
C ASP A 303 -34.12 -38.07 8.54
N GLU A 304 -34.61 -38.05 9.77
CA GLU A 304 -34.15 -38.96 10.82
C GLU A 304 -34.54 -40.42 10.53
N TRP A 305 -35.78 -40.65 10.07
CA TRP A 305 -36.24 -41.99 9.69
C TRP A 305 -35.38 -42.56 8.55
N HIS A 306 -35.13 -41.76 7.52
CA HIS A 306 -34.27 -42.12 6.38
C HIS A 306 -32.87 -42.51 6.84
N SER A 307 -32.29 -41.74 7.77
CA SER A 307 -30.95 -42.01 8.34
C SER A 307 -30.92 -43.35 9.07
N GLN A 308 -31.94 -43.63 9.89
CA GLN A 308 -32.04 -44.87 10.67
C GLN A 308 -32.26 -46.13 9.81
N HIS A 309 -32.83 -45.97 8.61
CA HIS A 309 -33.13 -47.07 7.68
C HIS A 309 -32.12 -47.20 6.54
N GLY A 310 -30.93 -46.61 6.70
CA GLY A 310 -29.83 -46.80 5.77
C GLY A 310 -30.00 -46.12 4.42
N ALA A 311 -30.78 -45.03 4.34
CA ALA A 311 -30.90 -44.25 3.12
C ALA A 311 -29.52 -43.80 2.62
N VAL A 312 -29.23 -44.07 1.35
CA VAL A 312 -28.14 -43.41 0.64
C VAL A 312 -28.65 -42.07 0.15
N TRP A 313 -27.90 -41.00 0.39
CA TRP A 313 -28.36 -39.63 0.14
C TRP A 313 -27.95 -39.11 -1.24
N ILE A 314 -28.77 -38.23 -1.81
CA ILE A 314 -28.43 -37.38 -2.96
C ILE A 314 -28.72 -35.91 -2.64
N ASP A 315 -27.87 -35.03 -3.17
CA ASP A 315 -28.05 -33.58 -3.14
C ASP A 315 -29.02 -33.15 -4.26
N ALA A 316 -30.28 -32.87 -3.92
CA ALA A 316 -31.29 -32.30 -4.82
C ALA A 316 -31.40 -30.78 -4.60
N GLY A 317 -30.44 -30.03 -5.14
CA GLY A 317 -30.28 -28.61 -4.86
C GLY A 317 -29.79 -28.38 -3.43
N LEU A 318 -30.59 -27.70 -2.60
CA LEU A 318 -30.33 -27.54 -1.15
C LEU A 318 -30.95 -28.66 -0.31
N TRP A 319 -31.79 -29.52 -0.89
CA TRP A 319 -32.40 -30.63 -0.19
C TRP A 319 -31.50 -31.85 -0.21
N ARG A 320 -31.37 -32.48 0.95
CA ARG A 320 -30.86 -33.84 1.05
C ARG A 320 -32.03 -34.80 0.94
N ARG A 321 -32.05 -35.64 -0.11
CA ARG A 321 -33.12 -36.61 -0.37
C ARG A 321 -32.59 -38.04 -0.33
N PRO A 322 -33.38 -39.02 0.12
CA PRO A 322 -33.06 -40.42 -0.11
C PRO A 322 -32.95 -40.68 -1.61
N HIS A 323 -31.83 -41.27 -2.02
CA HIS A 323 -31.57 -41.74 -3.37
C HIS A 323 -32.12 -43.17 -3.53
N TYR A 324 -31.74 -44.07 -2.62
CA TYR A 324 -32.20 -45.47 -2.53
C TYR A 324 -31.90 -46.04 -1.13
N TYR A 325 -32.46 -47.21 -0.80
CA TYR A 325 -32.29 -47.91 0.48
C TYR A 325 -31.70 -49.31 0.25
N PRO A 326 -30.36 -49.48 0.27
CA PRO A 326 -29.72 -50.76 -0.01
C PRO A 326 -29.93 -51.79 1.08
N ARG A 327 -30.04 -53.06 0.69
CA ARG A 327 -29.81 -54.21 1.57
C ARG A 327 -28.32 -54.61 1.56
N PRO A 328 -27.85 -55.41 2.53
CA PRO A 328 -26.48 -55.89 2.53
C PRO A 328 -26.10 -56.55 1.19
N GLY A 329 -25.04 -56.07 0.56
CA GLY A 329 -24.54 -56.57 -0.73
C GLY A 329 -25.15 -55.92 -1.98
N GLU A 330 -26.12 -55.01 -1.84
CA GLU A 330 -26.72 -54.31 -2.98
C GLU A 330 -25.94 -53.04 -3.38
N ASN A 331 -25.85 -52.82 -4.69
CA ASN A 331 -25.43 -51.55 -5.30
C ASN A 331 -26.66 -50.71 -5.70
N VAL A 332 -26.46 -49.53 -6.27
CA VAL A 332 -27.56 -48.64 -6.69
C VAL A 332 -28.52 -49.32 -7.68
N ASP A 333 -27.99 -50.07 -8.65
CA ASP A 333 -28.80 -50.69 -9.70
C ASP A 333 -29.67 -51.83 -9.14
N SER A 334 -29.06 -52.76 -8.38
CA SER A 334 -29.77 -53.88 -7.76
C SER A 334 -30.78 -53.44 -6.71
N ALA A 335 -30.47 -52.40 -5.92
CA ALA A 335 -31.43 -51.81 -4.98
C ALA A 335 -32.59 -51.14 -5.73
N ALA A 336 -32.30 -50.37 -6.78
CA ALA A 336 -33.32 -49.71 -7.60
C ALA A 336 -34.22 -50.73 -8.33
N GLU A 337 -33.66 -51.81 -8.86
CA GLU A 337 -34.42 -52.90 -9.49
C GLU A 337 -35.35 -53.57 -8.47
N ARG A 338 -34.83 -53.95 -7.30
CA ARG A 338 -35.65 -54.51 -6.22
C ARG A 338 -36.76 -53.56 -5.77
N GLU A 339 -36.44 -52.30 -5.52
CA GLU A 339 -37.42 -51.28 -5.09
C GLU A 339 -38.49 -51.04 -6.15
N THR A 340 -38.11 -51.04 -7.44
CA THR A 340 -39.03 -50.90 -8.56
C THR A 340 -39.97 -52.10 -8.65
N ILE A 341 -39.43 -53.33 -8.58
CA ILE A 341 -40.23 -54.56 -8.58
C ILE A 341 -41.18 -54.58 -7.38
N ALA A 342 -40.70 -54.24 -6.18
CA ALA A 342 -41.50 -54.21 -4.96
C ALA A 342 -42.66 -53.20 -5.07
N THR A 343 -42.39 -52.01 -5.62
CA THR A 343 -43.41 -50.98 -5.82
C THR A 343 -44.46 -51.40 -6.85
N ARG A 344 -44.04 -52.04 -7.96
CA ARG A 344 -44.95 -52.48 -9.03
C ARG A 344 -45.77 -53.72 -8.68
N SER A 345 -45.21 -54.64 -7.90
CA SER A 345 -45.86 -55.90 -7.53
C SER A 345 -46.63 -55.81 -6.22
N ARG A 346 -46.35 -54.80 -5.39
CA ARG A 346 -46.95 -54.64 -4.05
C ARG A 346 -47.22 -53.15 -3.74
N VAL A 347 -46.44 -52.53 -2.87
CA VAL A 347 -46.58 -51.13 -2.45
C VAL A 347 -45.19 -50.55 -2.18
N GLY A 348 -45.00 -49.29 -2.55
CA GLY A 348 -43.79 -48.50 -2.26
C GLY A 348 -44.17 -47.16 -1.65
N LEU A 349 -43.29 -46.63 -0.79
CA LEU A 349 -43.43 -45.31 -0.15
C LEU A 349 -42.27 -44.43 -0.61
N CYS A 350 -42.56 -43.18 -0.95
CA CYS A 350 -41.56 -42.21 -1.39
C CYS A 350 -41.78 -40.85 -0.72
N ASP A 351 -40.72 -40.28 -0.15
CA ASP A 351 -40.74 -38.92 0.39
C ASP A 351 -40.67 -37.88 -0.73
N VAL A 352 -41.83 -37.31 -1.05
CA VAL A 352 -42.01 -36.25 -2.06
C VAL A 352 -42.17 -34.86 -1.42
N SER A 353 -41.83 -34.72 -0.14
CA SER A 353 -42.01 -33.47 0.62
C SER A 353 -41.25 -32.28 0.04
N THR A 354 -40.20 -32.54 -0.74
CA THR A 354 -39.32 -31.49 -1.31
C THR A 354 -39.90 -30.76 -2.52
N LEU A 355 -41.03 -31.21 -3.08
CA LEU A 355 -41.68 -30.54 -4.21
C LEU A 355 -42.18 -29.14 -3.82
N GLY A 356 -42.09 -28.19 -4.75
CA GLY A 356 -42.74 -26.88 -4.60
C GLY A 356 -44.26 -27.05 -4.52
N LYS A 357 -44.91 -26.34 -3.60
CA LYS A 357 -46.35 -26.38 -3.36
C LYS A 357 -46.85 -24.94 -3.32
N ILE A 358 -47.87 -24.64 -4.12
CA ILE A 358 -48.45 -23.30 -4.24
C ILE A 358 -49.97 -23.48 -4.15
N ASP A 359 -50.61 -22.78 -3.22
CA ASP A 359 -52.07 -22.71 -3.10
C ASP A 359 -52.56 -21.45 -3.82
N ILE A 360 -53.60 -21.58 -4.66
CA ILE A 360 -54.13 -20.49 -5.49
C ILE A 360 -55.62 -20.31 -5.16
N GLN A 361 -55.97 -19.11 -4.72
CA GLN A 361 -57.34 -18.72 -4.38
C GLN A 361 -57.67 -17.41 -5.09
N GLY A 362 -58.91 -17.28 -5.57
CA GLY A 362 -59.39 -16.12 -6.33
C GLY A 362 -60.89 -15.96 -6.17
#